data_AF-A0A2G5VUZ3-F1
#
_entry.id   AF-A0A2G5VUZ3-F1
#
_cell.length_a   1.000
_cell.length_b   1.000
_cell.length_c   1.000
_cell.angle_alpha   90.00
_cell.angle_beta   90.00
_cell.angle_gamma   90.00
#
_symmetry.space_group_name_H-M   'P 1'
#
loop_
_entity.id
_entity.type
_entity.pdbx_description
1 polymer ?
#
loop_
_entity_poly.entity_id
_entity_poly.type
_entity_poly.pdbx_seq_one_letter_code
_entity_poly.pdbx_strand_id
1 'polypeptide(L)'
;MSSSNNEVKSDEQISEIQNHLQKMATFLREAHPDYSVTVKLHLLTSHLLEFVRKHRSWSKVSEQGIEHAHSDFKKLHILLAPMKNPISKGFAIVDACSGANFLIDSGDDCNF
;
A
#
# COMPACT_ATOMS: atom_id res chain seq x y z
N MET A 1 -8.37 -7.19 -4.22
CA MET A 1 -6.95 -6.88 -4.53
C MET A 1 -6.04 -7.82 -3.74
N SER A 2 -6.17 -9.14 -3.93
CA SER A 2 -5.36 -10.13 -3.20
C SER A 2 -3.93 -10.25 -3.75
N SER A 3 -3.75 -10.01 -5.06
CA SER A 3 -2.45 -10.09 -5.72
C SER A 3 -1.54 -8.87 -5.50
N SER A 4 -2.06 -7.76 -4.98
CA SER A 4 -1.29 -6.56 -4.64
C SER A 4 -0.79 -6.62 -3.19
N ASN A 5 -0.02 -7.66 -2.87
CA ASN A 5 0.61 -7.82 -1.56
C ASN A 5 2.12 -7.54 -1.64
N ASN A 6 2.79 -7.62 -0.50
CA ASN A 6 4.23 -7.35 -0.39
C ASN A 6 5.11 -8.54 -0.76
N GLU A 7 4.52 -9.65 -1.20
CA GLU A 7 5.28 -10.85 -1.56
C GLU A 7 6.09 -10.63 -2.84
N VAL A 8 7.19 -11.37 -2.95
CA VAL A 8 7.99 -11.43 -4.18
C VAL A 8 7.24 -12.32 -5.17
N LYS A 9 6.95 -11.78 -6.35
CA LYS A 9 6.13 -12.45 -7.36
C LYS A 9 6.94 -13.45 -8.18
N SER A 10 6.49 -14.70 -8.21
CA SER A 10 7.01 -15.73 -9.11
C SER A 10 6.62 -15.46 -10.57
N ASP A 11 7.27 -16.12 -11.52
CA ASP A 11 6.95 -15.97 -12.94
C ASP A 11 5.53 -16.48 -13.27
N GLU A 12 5.06 -17.50 -12.54
CA GLU A 12 3.69 -18.02 -12.64
C GLU A 12 2.69 -16.96 -12.18
N GLN A 13 2.93 -16.34 -11.01
CA GLN A 13 2.06 -15.28 -10.49
C GLN A 13 2.04 -14.05 -11.42
N ILE A 14 3.17 -13.70 -12.03
CA ILE A 14 3.24 -12.61 -13.02
C ILE A 14 2.41 -12.95 -14.26
N SER A 15 2.46 -14.21 -14.70
CA SER A 15 1.67 -14.69 -15.85
C SER A 15 0.16 -14.69 -15.55
N GLU A 16 -0.23 -15.05 -14.33
CA GLU A 16 -1.62 -14.94 -13.87
C GLU A 16 -2.09 -13.48 -13.85
N ILE A 17 -1.26 -12.55 -13.33
CA ILE A 17 -1.56 -11.11 -13.35
C ILE A 17 -1.76 -10.63 -14.79
N GLN A 18 -0.89 -11.02 -15.72
CA GLN A 18 -1.05 -10.67 -17.13
C GLN A 18 -2.37 -11.15 -17.71
N ASN A 19 -2.75 -12.41 -17.47
CA ASN A 19 -4.00 -12.99 -17.96
C ASN A 19 -5.23 -12.23 -17.41
N HIS A 20 -5.23 -11.92 -16.11
CA HIS A 20 -6.29 -11.15 -15.48
C HIS A 20 -6.40 -9.73 -16.05
N LEU A 21 -5.27 -9.04 -16.27
CA LEU A 21 -5.25 -7.70 -16.86
C LEU A 21 -5.82 -7.69 -18.28
N GLN A 22 -5.44 -8.68 -19.10
CA GLN A 22 -5.93 -8.80 -20.48
C GLN A 22 -7.44 -9.05 -20.50
N LYS A 23 -7.94 -10.00 -19.70
CA LYS A 23 -9.38 -10.29 -19.58
C LYS A 23 -10.16 -9.06 -19.12
N MET A 24 -9.67 -8.37 -18.09
CA MET A 24 -10.28 -7.14 -17.58
C MET A 24 -10.35 -6.06 -18.67
N ALA A 25 -9.26 -5.84 -19.42
CA ALA A 25 -9.24 -4.85 -20.49
C ALA A 25 -10.23 -5.18 -21.62
N THR A 26 -10.33 -6.45 -22.00
CA THR A 26 -11.32 -6.92 -22.99
C THR A 26 -12.75 -6.68 -22.49
N PHE A 27 -13.08 -7.12 -21.27
CA PHE A 27 -14.42 -6.95 -20.72
C PHE A 27 -14.80 -5.48 -20.55
N LEU A 28 -13.86 -4.61 -20.16
CA LEU A 28 -14.13 -3.18 -20.05
C LEU A 28 -14.44 -2.55 -21.41
N ARG A 29 -13.74 -2.99 -22.47
CA ARG A 29 -14.00 -2.50 -23.83
C ARG A 29 -15.33 -2.99 -24.39
N GLU A 30 -15.72 -4.22 -24.06
CA GLU A 30 -17.03 -4.77 -24.45
C GLU A 30 -18.18 -4.12 -23.67
N ALA A 31 -18.01 -3.89 -22.37
CA ALA A 31 -19.05 -3.31 -21.52
C ALA A 31 -19.22 -1.79 -21.73
N HIS A 32 -18.14 -1.08 -22.03
CA HIS A 32 -18.13 0.38 -22.17
C HIS A 32 -17.33 0.85 -23.39
N PRO A 33 -17.80 0.55 -24.62
CA PRO A 33 -17.06 0.83 -25.85
C PRO A 33 -16.80 2.31 -26.10
N ASP A 34 -17.71 3.18 -25.64
CA ASP A 34 -17.64 4.63 -25.88
C ASP A 34 -16.86 5.39 -24.79
N TYR A 35 -16.44 4.71 -23.71
CA TYR A 35 -15.74 5.34 -22.60
C TYR A 35 -14.24 5.45 -22.87
N SER A 36 -13.67 6.60 -22.53
CA SER A 36 -12.23 6.80 -22.59
C SER A 36 -11.51 6.15 -21.41
N VAL A 37 -10.23 5.82 -21.63
CA VAL A 37 -9.39 5.20 -20.61
C VAL A 37 -8.90 6.28 -19.65
N THR A 38 -9.15 6.10 -18.35
CA THR A 38 -8.57 6.96 -17.32
C THR A 38 -7.07 6.73 -17.18
N VAL A 39 -6.32 7.74 -16.71
CA VAL A 39 -4.87 7.62 -16.48
C VAL A 39 -4.56 6.41 -15.58
N LYS A 40 -5.34 6.19 -14.51
CA LYS A 40 -5.16 5.05 -13.60
C LYS A 40 -5.36 3.71 -14.32
N LEU A 41 -6.38 3.60 -15.16
CA LEU A 41 -6.62 2.39 -15.93
C LEU A 41 -5.51 2.15 -16.96
N HIS A 42 -5.03 3.19 -17.65
CA HIS A 42 -3.90 3.09 -18.58
C HIS A 42 -2.62 2.61 -17.88
N LEU A 43 -2.28 3.19 -16.73
CA LEU A 43 -1.13 2.74 -15.91
C LEU A 43 -1.26 1.27 -15.55
N LEU A 44 -2.45 0.84 -15.12
CA LEU A 44 -2.72 -0.54 -14.75
C LEU A 44 -2.60 -1.51 -15.94
N THR A 45 -3.17 -1.19 -17.09
CA THR A 45 -3.21 -2.11 -18.24
C THR A 45 -1.93 -2.12 -19.07
N SER A 46 -1.19 -1.01 -19.08
CA SER A 46 -0.04 -0.83 -19.98
C SER A 46 1.31 -0.92 -19.27
N HIS A 47 1.41 -0.48 -18.01
CA HIS A 47 2.70 -0.31 -17.34
C HIS A 47 2.91 -1.26 -16.15
N LEU A 48 1.83 -1.78 -15.55
CA LEU A 48 1.94 -2.64 -14.38
C LEU A 48 2.81 -3.87 -14.62
N LEU A 49 2.66 -4.53 -15.76
CA LEU A 49 3.36 -5.79 -16.02
C LEU A 49 4.87 -5.58 -16.16
N GLU A 50 5.30 -4.50 -16.81
CA GLU A 50 6.70 -4.11 -16.89
C GLU A 50 7.27 -3.82 -15.50
N PHE A 51 6.49 -3.07 -14.69
CA PHE A 51 6.87 -2.76 -13.31
C PHE A 51 7.05 -4.02 -12.46
N VAL A 52 6.06 -4.93 -12.44
CA VAL A 52 6.12 -6.15 -11.62
C VAL A 52 7.22 -7.08 -12.11
N ARG A 53 7.50 -7.17 -13.41
CA ARG A 53 8.63 -7.96 -13.94
C ARG A 53 9.97 -7.42 -13.47
N LYS A 54 10.14 -6.09 -13.49
CA LYS A 54 11.37 -5.42 -13.08
C LYS A 54 11.61 -5.50 -11.58
N HIS A 55 10.57 -5.27 -10.78
CA HIS A 55 10.69 -5.13 -9.32
C HIS A 55 10.27 -6.38 -8.54
N ARG A 56 9.74 -7.40 -9.23
CA ARG A 56 9.20 -8.63 -8.64
C ARG A 56 8.17 -8.36 -7.53
N SER A 57 7.52 -7.19 -7.54
CA SER A 57 6.55 -6.78 -6.53
C SER A 57 5.58 -5.77 -7.12
N TRP A 58 4.36 -5.76 -6.58
CA TRP A 58 3.33 -4.79 -6.92
C TRP A 58 3.11 -3.79 -5.78
N SER A 59 3.07 -4.23 -4.52
CA SER A 59 2.65 -3.38 -3.40
C SER A 59 3.77 -2.86 -2.49
N LYS A 60 5.03 -3.30 -2.66
CA LYS A 60 6.14 -2.88 -1.79
C LYS A 60 6.38 -1.35 -1.78
N VAL A 61 5.99 -0.65 -2.85
CA VAL A 61 6.08 0.82 -2.96
C VAL A 61 4.71 1.50 -2.84
N SER A 62 3.71 0.81 -2.29
CA SER A 62 2.37 1.37 -2.14
C SER A 62 2.32 2.43 -1.03
N GLU A 63 1.46 3.44 -1.22
CA GLU A 63 1.22 4.50 -0.23
C GLU A 63 0.39 4.03 0.97
N GLN A 64 -0.09 2.78 0.98
CA GLN A 64 -0.96 2.23 2.03
C GLN A 64 -0.29 2.29 3.42
N GLY A 65 1.03 2.08 3.49
CA GLY A 65 1.77 2.23 4.75
C GLY A 65 1.76 3.67 5.27
N ILE A 66 1.84 4.65 4.38
CA ILE A 66 1.78 6.08 4.74
C ILE A 66 0.35 6.47 5.14
N GLU A 67 -0.66 5.99 4.41
CA GLU A 67 -2.06 6.20 4.76
C GLU A 67 -2.42 5.65 6.15
N HIS A 68 -1.89 4.46 6.49
CA HIS A 68 -2.03 3.89 7.82
C HIS A 68 -1.37 4.78 8.89
N ALA A 69 -0.12 5.21 8.66
CA ALA A 69 0.59 6.10 9.58
C ALA A 69 -0.15 7.43 9.79
N HIS A 70 -0.77 7.99 8.74
CA HIS A 70 -1.61 9.19 8.87
C HIS A 70 -2.83 8.96 9.77
N SER A 71 -3.47 7.79 9.67
CA SER A 71 -4.59 7.42 10.54
C SER A 71 -4.17 7.35 12.01
N ASP A 72 -3.03 6.73 12.29
CA ASP A 72 -2.50 6.62 13.66
C ASP A 72 -2.09 7.97 14.22
N PHE A 73 -1.44 8.81 13.42
CA PHE A 73 -1.13 10.18 13.80
C PHE A 73 -2.39 10.97 14.16
N LYS A 74 -3.48 10.83 13.39
CA LYS A 74 -4.76 11.48 13.67
C LYS A 74 -5.35 11.02 15.01
N LYS A 75 -5.30 9.72 15.32
CA LYS A 75 -5.76 9.19 16.62
C LYS A 75 -4.95 9.78 17.77
N LEU A 76 -3.61 9.78 17.66
CA LEU A 76 -2.72 10.37 18.66
C LEU A 76 -2.98 11.87 18.84
N HIS A 77 -3.24 12.58 17.75
CA HIS A 77 -3.52 14.01 17.80
C HIS A 77 -4.80 14.33 18.60
N ILE A 78 -5.84 13.52 18.45
CA ILE A 78 -7.10 13.61 19.20
C ILE A 78 -6.88 13.23 20.67
N LEU A 79 -6.18 12.13 20.93
CA LEU A 79 -5.87 11.69 22.29
C LEU A 79 -5.08 12.75 23.08
N LEU A 80 -4.12 13.38 22.43
CA LEU A 80 -3.26 14.42 22.99
C LEU A 80 -3.85 15.83 22.80
N ALA A 81 -5.12 15.97 22.41
CA ALA A 81 -5.79 17.26 22.28
C ALA A 81 -5.76 18.11 23.57
N PRO A 82 -5.84 17.54 24.79
CA PRO A 82 -5.74 18.32 26.03
C PRO A 82 -4.37 18.97 26.26
N MET A 83 -3.31 18.49 25.60
CA MET A 83 -1.95 18.99 25.77
C MET A 83 -1.75 20.30 24.98
N LYS A 84 -1.78 21.43 25.69
CA LYS A 84 -1.68 22.78 25.10
C LYS A 84 -0.28 23.14 24.62
N ASN A 85 0.77 22.59 25.23
CA ASN A 85 2.15 22.86 24.82
C ASN A 85 2.50 22.04 23.57
N PRO A 86 2.77 22.68 22.42
CA PRO A 86 3.03 21.97 21.17
C PRO A 86 4.35 21.18 21.19
N ILE A 87 5.35 21.63 21.96
CA ILE A 87 6.64 20.96 22.09
C ILE A 87 6.46 19.64 22.85
N SER A 88 5.79 19.70 24.00
CA SER A 88 5.47 18.49 24.79
C SER A 88 4.59 17.51 24.00
N LYS A 89 3.63 18.04 23.21
CA LYS A 89 2.77 17.23 22.35
C LYS A 89 3.57 16.53 21.26
N GLY A 90 4.53 17.23 20.65
CA GLY A 90 5.47 16.65 19.68
C GLY A 90 6.27 15.49 20.27
N PHE A 91 6.87 15.69 21.46
CA PHE A 91 7.60 14.62 22.14
C PHE A 91 6.71 13.41 22.45
N ALA A 92 5.50 13.63 22.97
CA ALA A 92 4.57 12.54 23.28
C ALA A 92 4.16 11.73 22.03
N ILE A 93 4.01 12.38 20.87
CA ILE A 93 3.73 11.68 19.61
C ILE A 93 4.93 10.84 19.18
N VAL A 94 6.14 11.40 19.19
CA VAL A 94 7.36 10.68 18.80
C VAL A 94 7.61 9.48 19.72
N ASP A 95 7.40 9.64 21.01
CA ASP A 95 7.57 8.58 22.00
C ASP A 95 6.56 7.45 21.77
N ALA A 96 5.28 7.78 21.53
CA ALA A 96 4.25 6.80 21.22
C ALA A 96 4.55 6.01 19.92
N CYS A 97 4.98 6.69 18.86
CA CYS A 97 5.38 6.03 17.61
C CYS A 97 6.63 5.17 17.79
N SER A 98 7.62 5.65 18.56
CA SER A 98 8.87 4.91 18.80
C SER A 98 8.62 3.65 19.62
N GLY A 99 7.75 3.73 20.64
CA GLY A 99 7.33 2.58 21.42
C GLY A 99 6.57 1.55 20.59
N ALA A 100 5.69 2.00 19.69
CA ALA A 100 5.00 1.11 18.76
C ALA A 100 5.97 0.39 17.82
N ASN A 101 6.94 1.10 17.24
CA ASN A 101 7.99 0.50 16.41
C ASN A 101 8.80 -0.54 17.19
N PHE A 102 9.24 -0.21 18.41
CA PHE A 102 9.98 -1.14 19.25
C PHE A 102 9.23 -2.45 19.50
N LEU A 103 7.92 -2.38 19.80
CA LEU A 103 7.11 -3.57 20.04
C LEU A 103 6.92 -4.44 18.79
N ILE A 104 6.76 -3.80 17.62
CA ILE A 104 6.57 -4.51 16.35
C ILE A 104 7.89 -5.16 15.92
N ASP A 105 8.99 -4.41 15.96
CA ASP A 105 10.31 -4.88 15.51
C ASP A 105 10.88 -5.97 16.43
N SER A 106 10.57 -5.92 17.73
CA SER A 106 11.01 -6.96 18.69
C SER A 106 10.12 -8.22 18.69
N GLY A 107 8.96 -8.17 18.05
CA GLY A 107 8.00 -9.27 18.02
C GLY A 107 8.36 -10.39 17.05
N ASP A 108 9.07 -10.08 15.96
CA ASP A 108 9.49 -11.08 14.97
C ASP A 108 10.61 -12.01 15.49
N ASP A 109 11.38 -11.58 16.48
CA ASP A 109 12.43 -12.37 17.17
C ASP A 109 11.88 -13.31 18.28
N CYS A 110 10.57 -13.29 18.55
CA CYS A 110 9.95 -14.09 19.62
C CYS A 110 9.37 -15.44 19.18
N ASN A 111 9.68 -15.92 17.96
CA ASN A 111 9.41 -17.28 17.53
C ASN A 111 10.62 -18.19 17.82
N PHE A 112 10.81 -18.57 19.09
CA PHE A 112 11.69 -19.67 19.51
C PHE A 112 10.94 -21.00 19.57
#